data_AF-A0A3D2YVX2-F1
#
_entry.id   AF-A0A3D2YVX2-F1
#
_cell.length_a   1.000
_cell.length_b   1.000
_cell.length_c   1.000
_cell.angle_alpha   90.00
_cell.angle_beta   90.00
_cell.angle_gamma   90.00
#
_symmetry.space_group_name_H-M   'P 1'
#
loop_
_entity.id
_entity.type
_entity.pdbx_description
1 polymer ?
#
loop_
_entity_poly.entity_id
_entity_poly.type
_entity_poly.pdbx_seq_one_letter_code
_entity_poly.pdbx_strand_id
1 'polypeptide(L)'
;DVVMALRLQQERQHAGFLPSLREYIRRWQVTDERLARAKSGAMVMHPGPMNEGIEISNSIAHGGSSLIEEQVTNGVAVRMALLYKLTTGGSD
;
A
#
# COMPACT_ATOMS: atom_id res chain seq x y z
N ASP A 1 -2.87 -8.59 11.24
CA ASP A 1 -1.45 -8.22 11.47
C ASP A 1 -0.98 -7.09 10.56
N VAL A 2 -1.41 -7.08 9.29
CA VAL A 2 -1.11 -5.99 8.33
C VAL A 2 -2.40 -5.52 7.65
N VAL A 3 -2.50 -4.23 7.38
CA VAL A 3 -3.47 -3.62 6.45
C VAL A 3 -2.70 -3.12 5.23
N MET A 4 -2.96 -3.70 4.07
CA MET A 4 -2.33 -3.29 2.82
C MET A 4 -3.33 -2.56 1.92
N ALA A 5 -3.20 -1.25 1.80
CA ALA A 5 -3.99 -0.46 0.87
C ALA A 5 -3.41 -0.62 -0.56
N LEU A 6 -4.28 -0.48 -1.57
CA LEU A 6 -3.90 -0.56 -2.98
C LEU A 6 -4.34 0.71 -3.72
N ARG A 7 -3.53 1.09 -4.71
CA ARG A 7 -3.81 2.26 -5.54
C ARG A 7 -5.10 2.08 -6.33
N LEU A 8 -6.02 3.02 -6.19
CA LEU A 8 -7.17 3.10 -7.08
C LEU A 8 -6.71 3.54 -8.48
N GLN A 9 -6.72 2.63 -9.45
CA GLN A 9 -6.32 2.92 -10.84
C GLN A 9 -7.54 3.34 -11.67
N GLN A 10 -7.96 4.59 -11.51
CA GLN A 10 -9.10 5.17 -12.24
C GLN A 10 -8.91 5.04 -13.76
N GLU A 11 -7.67 5.17 -14.22
CA GLU A 11 -7.28 5.03 -15.61
C GLU A 11 -7.58 3.65 -16.23
N ARG A 12 -7.89 2.63 -15.41
CA ARG A 12 -8.23 1.27 -15.86
C ARG A 12 -9.70 0.90 -15.67
N GLN A 13 -10.52 1.78 -15.10
CA GLN A 13 -11.91 1.50 -14.74
C GLN A 13 -12.89 1.77 -15.89
N HIS A 14 -12.68 1.14 -17.04
CA HIS A 14 -13.50 1.35 -18.24
C HIS A 14 -14.93 0.78 -18.13
N ALA A 15 -15.14 -0.20 -17.25
CA ALA A 15 -16.42 -0.89 -17.08
C ALA A 15 -17.31 -0.31 -15.97
N GLY A 16 -16.93 0.82 -15.36
CA GLY A 16 -17.83 1.59 -14.48
C GLY A 16 -18.19 0.93 -13.15
N PHE A 17 -17.35 0.05 -12.61
CA PHE A 17 -17.63 -0.66 -11.34
C PHE A 17 -17.63 0.25 -10.10
N LEU A 18 -17.18 1.51 -10.22
CA LEU A 18 -17.15 2.48 -9.14
C LEU A 18 -18.22 3.55 -9.34
N PRO A 19 -19.14 3.75 -8.37
CA PRO A 19 -20.21 4.75 -8.48
C PRO A 19 -19.67 6.19 -8.62
N SER A 20 -18.64 6.52 -7.83
CA SER A 20 -17.87 7.76 -7.93
C SER A 20 -16.63 7.67 -7.04
N LEU A 21 -15.65 8.55 -7.27
CA LEU A 21 -14.48 8.68 -6.39
C LEU A 21 -14.90 9.03 -4.95
N ARG A 22 -15.89 9.90 -4.78
CA ARG A 22 -16.42 10.28 -3.47
C ARG A 22 -16.99 9.09 -2.72
N GLU A 23 -17.74 8.23 -3.40
CA GLU A 23 -18.31 7.04 -2.79
C GLU A 23 -17.21 6.02 -2.45
N TYR A 24 -16.17 5.95 -3.30
CA TYR A 24 -15.03 5.10 -3.02
C TYR A 24 -14.34 5.49 -1.72
N ILE A 25 -14.01 6.77 -1.57
CA ILE A 25 -13.39 7.32 -0.35
C ILE A 25 -14.25 6.99 0.87
N ARG A 26 -15.55 7.30 0.79
CA ARG A 26 -16.49 7.05 1.89
C ARG A 26 -16.51 5.59 2.30
N ARG A 27 -16.45 4.63 1.37
CA ARG A 27 -16.64 3.20 1.65
C ARG A 27 -15.37 2.41 1.89
N TRP A 28 -14.25 2.78 1.26
CA TRP A 28 -13.06 1.93 1.23
C TRP A 28 -11.74 2.62 1.60
N GLN A 29 -11.69 3.94 1.75
CA GLN A 29 -10.48 4.60 2.28
C GLN A 29 -10.05 3.96 3.61
N VAL A 30 -8.77 3.68 3.77
CA VAL A 30 -8.20 3.33 5.07
C VAL A 30 -8.08 4.62 5.89
N THR A 31 -8.99 4.81 6.84
CA THR A 31 -9.06 5.95 7.77
C THR A 31 -8.63 5.53 9.18
N ASP A 32 -8.29 6.50 10.04
CA ASP A 32 -7.93 6.25 11.44
C ASP A 32 -9.02 5.44 12.18
N GLU A 33 -10.29 5.78 11.96
CA GLU A 33 -11.42 5.08 12.56
C GLU A 33 -11.52 3.62 12.11
N ARG A 34 -11.20 3.33 10.84
CA ARG A 34 -11.20 1.96 10.32
C ARG A 34 -9.98 1.19 10.81
N LEU A 35 -8.82 1.83 10.83
CA LEU A 35 -7.58 1.22 11.31
C LEU A 35 -7.68 0.88 12.80
N ALA A 36 -8.37 1.69 13.61
CA ALA A 36 -8.65 1.41 15.01
C ALA A 36 -9.45 0.12 15.25
N ARG A 37 -10.16 -0.39 14.24
CA ARG A 37 -10.88 -1.68 14.30
C ARG A 37 -10.00 -2.87 13.95
N ALA A 38 -8.80 -2.64 13.43
CA ALA A 38 -7.83 -3.70 13.20
C ALA A 38 -7.21 -4.16 14.53
N LYS A 39 -6.45 -5.25 14.48
CA LYS A 39 -5.65 -5.71 15.62
C LYS A 39 -4.75 -4.56 16.11
N SER A 40 -4.64 -4.37 17.43
CA SER A 40 -3.71 -3.39 18.00
C SER A 40 -2.29 -3.64 17.51
N GLY A 41 -1.60 -2.58 17.10
CA GLY A 41 -0.28 -2.67 16.48
C GLY A 41 -0.28 -3.17 15.03
N ALA A 42 -1.43 -3.20 14.34
CA ALA A 42 -1.46 -3.52 12.91
C ALA A 42 -0.59 -2.54 12.11
N MET A 43 0.28 -3.11 11.28
CA MET A 43 1.14 -2.34 10.38
C MET A 43 0.38 -1.97 9.12
N VAL A 44 0.74 -0.84 8.51
CA VAL A 44 0.14 -0.34 7.27
C VAL A 44 1.14 -0.39 6.14
N MET A 45 0.72 -0.93 5.00
CA MET A 45 1.54 -1.10 3.81
C MET A 45 0.80 -0.61 2.56
N HIS A 46 1.55 -0.21 1.54
CA HIS A 46 1.04 0.19 0.24
C HIS A 46 2.15 0.05 -0.82
N PRO A 47 1.91 -0.62 -1.97
CA PRO A 47 2.97 -0.89 -2.96
C PRO A 47 3.43 0.34 -3.76
N GLY A 48 2.64 1.41 -3.75
CA GLY A 48 2.94 2.67 -4.43
C GLY A 48 2.68 2.64 -5.95
N PRO A 49 2.63 3.82 -6.61
CA PRO A 49 2.44 5.14 -6.00
C PRO A 49 1.06 5.21 -5.32
N MET A 50 0.94 5.95 -4.22
CA MET A 50 -0.34 6.12 -3.51
C MET A 50 -1.05 7.40 -3.95
N ASN A 51 -2.37 7.35 -4.04
CA ASN A 51 -3.23 8.52 -4.07
C ASN A 51 -3.68 8.83 -2.63
N GLU A 52 -2.91 9.69 -1.96
CA GLU A 52 -3.23 10.17 -0.62
C GLU A 52 -4.58 10.88 -0.59
N GLY A 53 -5.37 10.61 0.46
CA GLY A 53 -6.74 11.13 0.58
C GLY A 53 -7.78 10.36 -0.22
N ILE A 54 -7.40 9.33 -1.00
CA ILE A 54 -8.33 8.46 -1.74
C ILE A 54 -8.41 7.07 -1.12
N GLU A 55 -7.41 6.22 -1.32
CA GLU A 55 -7.36 4.87 -0.76
C GLU A 55 -6.85 4.82 0.69
N ILE A 56 -6.10 5.84 1.11
CA ILE A 56 -5.49 5.94 2.44
C ILE A 56 -5.57 7.39 2.93
N SER A 57 -5.84 7.62 4.21
CA SER A 57 -5.79 8.98 4.77
C SER A 57 -4.35 9.46 4.90
N ASN A 58 -4.13 10.77 4.77
CA ASN A 58 -2.79 11.37 4.88
C ASN A 58 -2.15 11.09 6.24
N SER A 59 -2.96 11.06 7.31
CA SER A 59 -2.53 10.72 8.68
C SER A 59 -1.92 9.33 8.78
N ILE A 60 -2.49 8.35 8.06
CA ILE A 60 -2.03 6.97 8.10
C ILE A 60 -0.86 6.77 7.15
N ALA A 61 -0.89 7.36 5.95
CA ALA A 61 0.16 7.22 4.94
C ALA A 61 1.55 7.48 5.52
N HIS A 62 1.67 8.50 6.37
CA HIS A 62 2.91 8.93 7.02
C HIS A 62 2.91 8.72 8.55
N GLY A 63 1.96 7.92 9.06
CA GLY A 63 1.76 7.69 10.50
C GLY A 63 2.72 6.64 11.06
N GLY A 64 2.79 6.55 12.40
CA GLY A 64 3.76 5.67 13.09
C GLY A 64 3.58 4.15 12.85
N SER A 65 2.42 3.71 12.35
CA SER A 65 2.19 2.31 11.93
C SER A 65 2.50 2.06 10.45
N SER A 66 2.89 3.07 9.69
CA SER A 66 3.17 2.97 8.25
C SER A 66 4.55 2.40 7.99
N LEU A 67 4.61 1.36 7.15
CA LEU A 67 5.84 0.76 6.64
C LEU A 67 6.04 1.05 5.15
N ILE A 68 5.28 2.00 4.57
CA ILE A 68 5.28 2.27 3.13
C ILE A 68 6.69 2.68 2.63
N GLU A 69 7.36 3.59 3.35
CA GLU A 69 8.73 4.00 3.01
C GLU A 69 9.76 2.88 3.24
N GLU A 70 9.52 2.04 4.26
CA GLU A 70 10.34 0.87 4.50
C GLU A 70 10.22 -0.15 3.36
N GLN A 71 9.03 -0.34 2.77
CA GLN A 71 8.84 -1.19 1.59
C GLN A 71 9.68 -0.71 0.41
N VAL A 72 9.78 0.60 0.17
CA VAL A 72 10.61 1.16 -0.89
C VAL A 72 12.09 0.84 -0.66
N THR A 73 12.54 1.04 0.57
CA THR A 73 13.92 0.75 1.01
C THR A 73 14.23 -0.75 0.87
N ASN A 74 13.37 -1.60 1.41
CA ASN A 74 13.49 -3.06 1.35
C ASN A 74 13.44 -3.57 -0.10
N GLY A 75 12.69 -2.89 -0.98
CA GLY A 75 12.65 -3.18 -2.41
C GLY A 75 14.01 -3.06 -3.10
N VAL A 76 14.92 -2.20 -2.62
CA VAL A 76 16.32 -2.14 -3.13
C VAL A 76 17.07 -3.42 -2.77
N ALA A 77 17.05 -3.80 -1.49
CA ALA A 77 17.75 -4.99 -1.00
C ALA A 77 17.26 -6.27 -1.70
N VAL A 78 15.94 -6.42 -1.84
CA VAL A 78 15.34 -7.57 -2.54
C VAL A 78 15.80 -7.63 -4.00
N ARG A 79 15.78 -6.50 -4.72
CA ARG A 79 16.24 -6.47 -6.13
C ARG A 79 17.73 -6.76 -6.25
N MET A 80 18.56 -6.26 -5.34
CA MET A 80 19.99 -6.57 -5.31
C MET A 80 20.22 -8.07 -5.10
N ALA A 81 19.53 -8.70 -4.16
CA ALA A 81 19.62 -10.14 -3.91
C ALA A 81 19.20 -10.97 -5.14
N LEU A 82 18.09 -10.58 -5.78
CA LEU A 82 17.62 -11.25 -7.00
C LEU A 82 18.63 -11.11 -8.14
N LEU A 83 19.16 -9.90 -8.39
CA LEU A 83 20.16 -9.66 -9.42
C LEU A 83 21.45 -10.43 -9.13
N TYR A 84 21.92 -10.45 -7.89
CA TYR A 84 23.08 -11.24 -7.48
C TYR A 84 22.87 -12.73 -7.80
N LYS A 85 21.74 -13.32 -7.38
CA LYS A 85 21.42 -14.73 -7.67
C LYS A 85 21.41 -15.01 -9.17
N LEU A 86 20.75 -14.16 -9.95
CA LEU A 86 20.60 -14.35 -11.40
C LEU A 86 21.92 -14.17 -12.19
N THR A 87 22.81 -13.29 -11.73
CA THR A 87 24.05 -12.95 -12.44
C THR A 87 25.26 -13.76 -12.01
N THR A 88 25.26 -14.29 -10.78
CA THR A 88 26.39 -15.07 -10.24
C THR A 88 26.11 -16.56 -10.17
N GLY A 89 24.90 -17.00 -10.56
CA GLY A 89 24.52 -18.42 -10.56
C GLY A 89 24.32 -18.98 -9.16
N GLY A 90 23.81 -18.15 -8.22
CA GLY A 90 23.67 -18.48 -6.81
C GLY A 90 23.01 -19.84 -6.61
N SER A 91 23.84 -20.82 -6.25
CA SER A 91 23.41 -22.16 -5.83
C SER A 91 22.66 -22.02 -4.51
N ASP A 92 21.44 -22.56 -4.48
CA ASP A 92 20.67 -22.74 -3.23
C ASP A 92 21.39 -23.68 -2.25
#